data_AF-A0A1X1ZC05-F1
#
_entry.id   AF-A0A1X1ZC05-F1
#
_cell.length_a   1.000
_cell.length_b   1.000
_cell.length_c   1.000
_cell.angle_alpha   90.00
_cell.angle_beta   90.00
_cell.angle_gamma   90.00
#
_symmetry.space_group_name_H-M   'P 1'
#
loop_
_entity.id
_entity.type
_entity.pdbx_description
1 polymer ?
#
loop_
_entity_poly.entity_id
_entity_poly.type
_entity_poly.pdbx_seq_one_letter_code
_entity_poly.pdbx_strand_id
1 'polypeptide(L)'
;MTTVILERWLSIPGWEGFYEVSDLGRVRSVDRVIVHPISGPSALKGRILKQSPTSDGGHLVVTLVDSIGGRRRVAKVHHLVLEAFVGPRPHGMESCHRNDIGTDNSLTNLRWDTRSSNVRDQIRNGRHRNNLPNARKRPAA
;
A
#
# COMPACT_ATOMS: atom_id res chain seq x y z
N MET A 1 24.65 8.25 20.88
CA MET A 1 24.55 8.55 19.44
C MET A 1 23.12 8.32 19.01
N THR A 2 22.39 9.37 18.63
CA THR A 2 21.00 9.24 18.19
C THR A 2 21.02 8.92 16.69
N THR A 3 20.74 7.67 16.33
CA THR A 3 20.53 7.31 14.92
C THR A 3 19.27 8.02 14.45
N VAL A 4 19.40 9.02 13.57
CA VAL A 4 18.26 9.55 12.83
C VAL A 4 17.79 8.45 11.88
N ILE A 5 16.69 7.79 12.23
CA ILE A 5 16.01 6.84 11.35
C ILE A 5 15.37 7.67 10.22
N LEU A 6 16.14 7.90 9.15
CA LEU A 6 15.63 8.54 7.94
C LEU A 6 14.72 7.55 7.22
N GLU A 7 13.58 8.04 6.74
CA GLU A 7 12.65 7.27 5.92
C GLU A 7 13.34 6.79 4.64
N ARG A 8 13.28 5.49 4.40
CA ARG A 8 13.93 4.84 3.25
C ARG A 8 12.96 4.79 2.11
N TRP A 9 13.47 4.98 0.89
CA TRP A 9 12.71 4.94 -0.35
C TRP A 9 13.33 3.90 -1.28
N LEU A 10 12.48 3.06 -1.87
CA LEU A 10 12.89 2.07 -2.88
C LEU A 10 12.00 2.20 -4.11
N SER A 11 12.56 1.88 -5.28
CA SER A 11 11.79 1.78 -6.52
C SER A 11 10.71 0.71 -6.39
N ILE A 12 9.53 1.01 -6.92
CA ILE A 12 8.44 0.02 -6.99
C ILE A 12 8.79 -0.99 -8.09
N PRO A 13 8.81 -2.31 -7.81
CA PRO A 13 9.10 -3.32 -8.81
C PRO A 13 8.19 -3.23 -10.06
N GLY A 14 8.80 -3.20 -11.24
CA GLY A 14 8.14 -3.03 -12.52
C GLY A 14 7.67 -1.60 -12.82
N TRP A 15 8.12 -0.62 -12.04
CA TRP A 15 7.86 0.82 -12.16
C TRP A 15 9.12 1.66 -11.89
N GLU A 16 10.30 1.05 -12.09
CA GLU A 16 11.61 1.65 -11.90
C GLU A 16 11.77 2.90 -12.78
N GLY A 17 12.32 3.98 -12.20
CA GLY A 17 12.42 5.28 -12.89
C GLY A 17 11.09 6.04 -12.99
N PHE A 18 9.98 5.47 -12.53
CA PHE A 18 8.69 6.15 -12.47
C PHE A 18 8.28 6.46 -11.04
N TYR A 19 8.33 5.47 -10.14
CA TYR A 19 7.79 5.60 -8.80
C TYR A 19 8.64 4.92 -7.73
N GLU A 20 8.58 5.47 -6.53
CA GLU A 20 9.19 4.91 -5.33
C GLU A 20 8.16 4.83 -4.21
N VAL A 21 8.36 3.89 -3.31
CA VAL A 21 7.59 3.69 -2.08
C VAL A 21 8.53 3.74 -0.88
N SER A 22 8.04 4.31 0.21
CA SER A 22 8.81 4.41 1.45
C SER A 22 8.48 3.33 2.45
N ASP A 23 9.38 3.11 3.41
CA ASP A 23 9.13 2.21 4.54
C ASP A 23 8.10 2.73 5.54
N LEU A 24 7.61 3.97 5.39
CA LEU A 24 6.46 4.52 6.12
C LEU A 24 5.16 4.49 5.29
N GLY A 25 5.17 3.87 4.11
CA GLY A 25 3.98 3.73 3.28
C GLY A 25 3.61 4.98 2.50
N ARG A 26 4.56 5.89 2.25
CA ARG A 26 4.38 7.00 1.29
C ARG A 26 4.76 6.53 -0.10
N VAL A 27 4.07 7.05 -1.13
CA VAL A 27 4.38 6.76 -2.54
C VAL A 27 4.65 8.06 -3.26
N ARG A 28 5.69 8.09 -4.09
CA ARG A 28 6.05 9.28 -4.88
C ARG A 28 6.37 8.93 -6.32
N SER A 29 6.11 9.87 -7.23
CA SER A 29 6.79 9.87 -8.52
C SER A 29 8.19 10.47 -8.38
N VAL A 30 9.10 10.05 -9.25
CA VAL A 30 10.45 10.63 -9.34
C VAL A 30 10.52 11.66 -10.47
N ASP A 31 11.55 12.53 -10.41
CA ASP A 31 11.90 13.41 -11.52
C ASP A 31 12.24 12.55 -12.75
N ARG A 32 11.60 12.84 -13.89
CA ARG A 32 11.79 12.06 -15.13
C ARG A 32 11.48 12.88 -16.36
N VAL A 33 12.07 12.51 -17.49
CA VAL A 33 11.73 13.09 -18.81
C VAL A 33 10.81 12.12 -19.54
N ILE A 34 9.68 12.62 -20.03
CA ILE A 34 8.78 11.87 -20.91
C ILE A 34 8.84 12.46 -22.32
N VAL A 35 8.68 11.64 -23.35
CA VAL A 35 8.62 12.11 -24.74
C VAL A 35 7.16 12.09 -25.19
N HIS A 36 6.59 13.26 -25.46
CA HIS A 36 5.25 13.37 -26.01
C HIS A 36 5.26 13.24 -27.53
N PRO A 37 4.35 12.43 -28.13
CA PRO A 37 4.30 12.23 -29.57
C PRO A 37 4.19 13.55 -30.35
N ILE A 38 3.48 14.53 -29.77
CA ILE A 38 3.21 15.83 -30.39
C ILE A 38 4.18 16.92 -29.94
N SER A 39 4.46 17.03 -28.64
CA SER A 39 5.19 18.18 -28.07
C SER A 39 6.65 17.89 -27.72
N GLY A 40 7.13 16.67 -27.98
CA GLY A 40 8.52 16.29 -27.73
C GLY A 40 8.85 16.05 -26.25
N PRO A 41 10.14 16.09 -25.87
CA PRO A 41 10.59 15.83 -24.51
C PRO A 41 10.06 16.86 -23.50
N SER A 42 9.56 16.39 -22.36
CA SER A 42 9.07 17.21 -21.25
C SER A 42 9.57 16.66 -19.92
N ALA A 43 10.15 17.53 -19.10
CA ALA A 43 10.60 17.19 -17.76
C ALA A 43 9.44 17.24 -16.76
N LEU A 44 9.18 16.14 -16.08
CA LEU A 44 8.22 16.02 -15.01
C LEU A 44 8.94 16.01 -13.66
N LYS A 45 8.49 16.87 -12.75
CA LYS A 45 8.94 16.85 -11.36
C LYS A 45 8.22 15.77 -10.56
N GLY A 46 8.99 15.05 -9.75
CA GLY A 46 8.52 14.06 -8.80
C GLY A 46 7.65 14.70 -7.71
N ARG A 47 6.66 13.96 -7.22
CA ARG A 47 5.76 14.41 -6.16
C ARG A 47 5.22 13.25 -5.35
N ILE A 48 4.87 13.52 -4.10
CA ILE A 48 4.09 12.58 -3.28
C ILE A 48 2.72 12.38 -3.94
N LEU A 49 2.31 11.13 -4.10
CA LEU A 49 1.01 10.78 -4.65
C LEU A 49 -0.07 10.88 -3.58
N LYS A 50 -1.25 11.37 -3.98
CA LYS A 50 -2.45 11.27 -3.15
C LYS A 50 -2.84 9.81 -3.01
N GLN A 51 -2.92 9.33 -1.78
CA GLN A 51 -3.45 8.02 -1.45
C GLN A 51 -4.93 8.13 -1.14
N SER A 52 -5.73 7.15 -1.56
CA SER A 52 -7.16 7.12 -1.29
C SER A 52 -7.56 5.80 -0.66
N PRO A 53 -8.42 5.79 0.38
CA PRO A 53 -8.90 4.55 0.97
C PRO A 53 -9.86 3.84 0.02
N THR A 54 -9.82 2.51 0.01
CA THR A 54 -10.84 1.67 -0.63
C THR A 54 -12.12 1.67 0.20
N SER A 55 -13.26 1.48 -0.47
CA SER A 55 -14.56 1.29 0.19
C SER A 55 -14.61 0.01 1.03
N ASP A 56 -13.89 -1.03 0.60
CA ASP A 56 -13.74 -2.29 1.33
C ASP A 56 -12.48 -2.26 2.20
N GLY A 57 -12.68 -2.16 3.53
CA GLY A 57 -11.60 -2.26 4.52
C GLY A 57 -10.68 -1.04 4.69
N GLY A 58 -10.88 0.04 3.93
CA GLY A 58 -10.13 1.28 4.09
C GLY A 58 -8.66 1.23 3.67
N HIS A 59 -8.26 0.21 2.90
CA HIS A 59 -6.88 0.09 2.44
C HIS A 59 -6.50 1.24 1.51
N LEU A 60 -5.33 1.84 1.73
CA LEU A 60 -4.85 2.92 0.86
C LEU A 60 -4.42 2.38 -0.50
N VAL A 61 -4.84 3.06 -1.56
CA VAL A 61 -4.46 2.81 -2.94
C VAL A 61 -3.89 4.06 -3.61
N VAL A 62 -3.05 3.83 -4.62
CA VAL A 62 -2.55 4.84 -5.55
C VAL A 62 -2.78 4.36 -6.98
N THR A 63 -2.87 5.30 -7.92
CA THR A 63 -2.84 4.97 -9.35
C THR A 63 -1.43 5.23 -9.89
N LEU A 64 -0.79 4.18 -10.37
CA LEU A 64 0.47 4.24 -11.11
C LEU A 64 0.14 4.30 -12.60
N VAL A 65 0.78 5.22 -13.30
CA VAL A 65 0.64 5.38 -14.76
C VAL A 65 2.03 5.55 -15.34
N ASP A 66 2.31 4.87 -16.44
CA ASP A 66 3.53 5.14 -17.17
C ASP A 66 3.39 6.47 -17.93
N SER A 67 4.17 6.67 -18.98
CA SER A 67 4.06 7.85 -19.82
C SER A 67 2.71 7.91 -20.58
N ILE A 68 2.68 8.62 -21.70
CA ILE A 68 1.45 9.06 -22.36
C ILE A 68 0.60 7.87 -22.81
N GLY A 69 -0.46 7.59 -22.07
CA GLY A 69 -1.54 6.68 -22.44
C GLY A 69 -1.24 5.18 -22.35
N GLY A 70 -0.11 4.78 -21.75
CA GLY A 70 0.30 3.37 -21.68
C GLY A 70 -0.31 2.61 -20.50
N ARG A 71 0.54 1.91 -19.76
CA ARG A 71 0.21 1.07 -18.62
C ARG A 71 -0.34 1.88 -17.45
N ARG A 72 -1.49 1.45 -16.92
CA ARG A 72 -2.09 1.96 -15.69
C ARG A 72 -2.34 0.83 -14.70
N ARG A 73 -2.01 1.03 -13.42
CA ARG A 73 -2.26 0.09 -12.32
C ARG A 73 -2.80 0.83 -11.11
N VAL A 74 -3.96 0.43 -10.61
CA VAL A 74 -4.38 0.79 -9.24
C VAL A 74 -3.72 -0.20 -8.30
N ALA A 75 -2.85 0.29 -7.41
CA ALA A 75 -2.04 -0.54 -6.52
C ALA A 75 -2.36 -0.23 -5.06
N LYS A 76 -2.47 -1.28 -4.24
CA LYS A 76 -2.59 -1.18 -2.78
C LYS A 76 -1.23 -0.84 -2.18
N VAL A 77 -1.18 0.18 -1.32
CA VAL A 77 0.07 0.73 -0.78
C VAL A 77 0.83 -0.30 0.06
N HIS A 78 0.14 -1.08 0.90
CA HIS A 78 0.79 -2.15 1.67
C HIS A 78 1.46 -3.23 0.79
N HIS A 79 0.90 -3.54 -0.38
CA HIS A 79 1.57 -4.44 -1.32
C HIS A 79 2.83 -3.79 -1.90
N LEU A 80 2.78 -2.51 -2.27
CA LEU A 80 3.95 -1.80 -2.81
C LEU A 80 5.10 -1.80 -1.79
N VAL A 81 4.81 -1.52 -0.52
CA VAL A 81 5.80 -1.54 0.56
C VAL A 81 6.41 -2.95 0.69
N LEU A 82 5.59 -3.99 0.78
CA LEU A 82 6.11 -5.36 0.90
C LEU A 82 6.88 -5.84 -0.34
N GLU A 83 6.36 -5.56 -1.54
CA GLU A 83 7.01 -5.91 -2.81
C GLU A 83 8.40 -5.27 -2.92
N ALA A 84 8.55 -3.99 -2.50
CA ALA A 84 9.81 -3.27 -2.59
C ALA A 84 10.82 -3.64 -1.49
N PHE A 85 10.39 -3.81 -0.24
CA PHE A 85 11.29 -3.99 0.90
C PHE A 85 11.47 -5.45 1.36
N VAL A 86 10.53 -6.33 1.06
CA VAL A 86 10.57 -7.75 1.46
C VAL A 86 10.71 -8.66 0.24
N GLY A 87 10.02 -8.32 -0.85
CA GLY A 87 10.03 -9.08 -2.09
C GLY A 87 8.63 -9.52 -2.54
N PRO A 88 8.55 -10.27 -3.65
CA PRO A 88 7.28 -10.65 -4.25
C PRO A 88 6.43 -11.48 -3.29
N ARG A 89 5.11 -11.33 -3.39
CA ARG A 89 4.15 -12.09 -2.57
C ARG A 89 4.37 -13.60 -2.75
N PRO A 90 4.74 -14.35 -1.70
CA PRO A 90 4.84 -15.80 -1.77
C PRO A 90 3.48 -16.44 -2.06
N HIS A 91 3.49 -17.64 -2.66
CA HIS A 91 2.27 -18.37 -2.97
C HIS A 91 1.45 -18.65 -1.70
N GLY A 92 0.13 -18.43 -1.77
CA GLY A 92 -0.79 -18.67 -0.65
C GLY A 92 -0.72 -17.64 0.49
N MET A 93 0.09 -16.59 0.37
CA MET A 93 0.20 -15.52 1.37
C MET A 93 -0.61 -14.27 1.02
N GLU A 94 -0.94 -13.50 2.05
CA GLU A 94 -1.58 -12.19 1.99
C GLU A 94 -0.79 -11.17 2.80
N SER A 95 -1.00 -9.89 2.49
CA SER A 95 -0.42 -8.81 3.29
C SER A 95 -1.21 -8.67 4.57
N CYS A 96 -0.52 -8.79 5.70
CA CYS A 96 -1.11 -8.71 7.03
C CYS A 96 -0.63 -7.45 7.74
N HIS A 97 -1.57 -6.71 8.34
CA HIS A 97 -1.32 -5.57 9.22
C HIS A 97 -1.35 -6.05 10.67
N ARG A 98 -0.23 -5.92 11.40
CA ARG A 98 -0.13 -6.41 12.78
C ARG A 98 -1.18 -5.78 13.71
N ASN A 99 -1.54 -4.52 13.46
CA ASN A 99 -2.53 -3.76 14.23
C ASN A 99 -3.96 -3.76 13.63
N ASP A 100 -4.20 -4.47 12.52
CA ASP A 100 -5.47 -4.45 11.76
C ASP A 100 -5.94 -3.06 11.29
N ILE A 101 -5.03 -2.08 11.20
CA ILE A 101 -5.32 -0.75 10.68
C ILE A 101 -4.86 -0.69 9.22
N GLY A 102 -5.80 -0.81 8.28
CA GLY A 102 -5.51 -0.87 6.84
C GLY A 102 -4.87 0.39 6.23
N THR A 103 -4.82 1.50 6.98
CA THR A 103 -4.17 2.76 6.60
C THR A 103 -2.74 2.89 7.14
N ASP A 104 -2.33 2.08 8.12
CA ASP A 104 -0.97 2.05 8.64
C ASP A 104 -0.12 1.11 7.80
N ASN A 105 0.45 1.65 6.73
CA ASN A 105 1.26 0.90 5.77
C ASN A 105 2.76 0.98 6.07
N SER A 106 3.15 1.21 7.33
CA SER A 106 4.56 1.15 7.72
C SER A 106 5.11 -0.27 7.57
N LEU A 107 6.34 -0.40 7.07
CA LEU A 107 6.98 -1.70 6.84
C LEU A 107 7.03 -2.56 8.11
N THR A 108 7.24 -1.93 9.28
CA THR A 108 7.27 -2.61 10.59
C THR A 108 5.91 -3.19 10.99
N ASN A 109 4.81 -2.65 10.45
CA ASN A 109 3.45 -3.13 10.67
C ASN A 109 3.02 -4.19 9.64
N LEU A 110 3.75 -4.34 8.54
CA LEU A 110 3.39 -5.20 7.41
C LEU A 110 4.21 -6.49 7.37
N ARG A 111 3.58 -7.58 6.89
CA ARG A 111 4.28 -8.82 6.51
C ARG A 111 3.47 -9.61 5.49
N TRP A 112 4.16 -10.44 4.70
CA TRP A 112 3.51 -11.58 4.03
C TRP A 112 3.29 -12.69 5.04
N ASP A 113 2.05 -13.18 5.14
CA ASP A 113 1.71 -14.30 6.01
C ASP A 113 0.47 -15.02 5.48
N THR A 114 0.10 -16.12 6.11
CA THR A 114 -1.07 -16.92 5.77
C THR A 114 -2.36 -16.27 6.26
N ARG A 115 -3.46 -16.56 5.56
CA ARG A 115 -4.81 -16.12 5.95
C ARG A 115 -5.18 -16.48 7.38
N SER A 116 -4.83 -17.69 7.83
CA SER A 116 -5.12 -18.15 9.20
C SER A 116 -4.34 -17.33 10.25
N SER A 117 -3.11 -16.92 9.94
CA SER A 117 -2.33 -16.03 10.80
C SER A 117 -2.95 -14.65 10.91
N ASN A 118 -3.43 -14.10 9.80
CA ASN A 118 -4.16 -12.83 9.80
C ASN A 118 -5.47 -12.90 10.60
N VAL A 119 -6.23 -14.01 10.51
CA VAL A 119 -7.42 -14.21 11.35
C VAL A 119 -7.06 -14.24 12.84
N ARG A 120 -5.94 -14.89 13.21
CA ARG A 120 -5.46 -14.89 14.59
C ARG A 120 -5.11 -13.48 15.08
N ASP A 121 -4.51 -12.64 14.23
CA ASP A 121 -4.27 -11.22 14.54
C ASP A 121 -5.58 -10.48 14.80
N GLN A 122 -6.58 -10.65 13.92
CA GLN A 122 -7.90 -10.03 14.09
C GLN A 122 -8.60 -10.47 15.38
N ILE A 123 -8.49 -11.74 15.77
CA ILE A 123 -9.05 -12.23 17.04
C ILE A 123 -8.31 -11.59 18.22
N ARG A 124 -6.97 -11.61 18.21
CA ARG A 124 -6.14 -10.99 19.26
C ARG A 124 -6.46 -9.52 19.44
N ASN A 125 -6.65 -8.80 18.35
CA ASN A 125 -6.88 -7.36 18.34
C ASN A 125 -8.38 -7.01 18.50
N GLY A 126 -9.26 -7.99 18.70
CA GLY A 126 -10.70 -7.76 18.89
C GLY A 126 -11.46 -7.28 17.63
N ARG A 127 -10.87 -7.44 16.45
CA ARG A 127 -11.38 -6.98 15.15
C ARG A 127 -12.12 -8.07 14.36
N HIS A 128 -12.14 -9.30 14.87
CA HIS A 128 -12.82 -10.41 14.21
C HIS A 128 -14.35 -10.25 14.25
N ARG A 129 -15.02 -10.40 13.10
CA ARG A 129 -16.47 -10.16 12.94
C ARG A 129 -17.35 -10.95 13.92
N ASN A 130 -16.92 -12.14 14.36
CA ASN A 130 -17.68 -12.95 15.30
C ASN A 130 -17.55 -12.50 16.77
N ASN A 131 -16.70 -11.51 17.08
CA ASN A 131 -16.60 -10.90 18.42
C ASN A 131 -17.46 -9.64 18.58
N LEU A 132 -18.23 -9.23 17.56
CA LEU A 132 -19.25 -8.22 17.75
C LEU A 132 -20.40 -8.86 18.56
N PRO A 133 -20.78 -8.31 19.74
CA PRO A 133 -22.00 -8.76 20.39
C PRO A 133 -23.14 -8.59 19.39
N ASN A 134 -24.01 -9.60 19.35
CA ASN A 134 -25.09 -9.77 18.39
C ASN A 134 -26.13 -8.62 18.52
N ALA A 135 -25.77 -7.41 18.12
CA ALA A 135 -26.60 -6.21 18.17
C ALA A 135 -27.51 -6.15 16.94
N ARG A 136 -28.32 -7.19 16.78
CA ARG A 136 -29.52 -7.20 15.91
C ARG A 136 -30.64 -7.98 16.59
N LYS A 137 -31.02 -7.58 17.80
CA LYS A 137 -32.42 -7.74 18.25
C LYS A 137 -33.11 -6.41 18.03
N ARG A 138 -33.87 -6.32 16.93
CA ARG A 138 -34.85 -5.24 16.72
C ARG A 138 -35.84 -5.32 17.89
N PRO A 139 -36.21 -4.22 18.57
CA PRO A 139 -37.32 -4.27 19.51
C PRO A 139 -38.59 -4.67 18.74
N ALA A 140 -39.33 -5.64 19.28
CA ALA A 140 -40.66 -5.96 18.81
C ALA A 140 -41.57 -4.74 19.06
N ALA A 141 -42.34 -4.39 18.04
CA ALA A 141 -43.53 -3.54 18.18
C ALA A 141 -44.68 -4.35 18.76
#